data_AF-A0A1E7GE52-F1
#
_entry.id   AF-A0A1E7GE52-F1
#
_cell.length_a   1.000
_cell.length_b   1.000
_cell.length_c   1.000
_cell.angle_alpha   90.00
_cell.angle_beta   90.00
_cell.angle_gamma   90.00
#
_symmetry.space_group_name_H-M   'P 1'
#
loop_
_entity.id
_entity.type
_entity.pdbx_description
1 polymer ?
#
loop_
_entity_poly.entity_id
_entity_poly.type
_entity_poly.pdbx_seq_one_letter_code
_entity_poly.pdbx_strand_id
1 'polypeptide(L)' 'MRIGDAELPVSKNILIKNGVTDELEGTVVYAPVTGKVYIPAEVISLVNGAKFNGIKKAAEAA' A
#
# COMPACT_ATOMS: atom_id res chain seq x y z
N MET A 1 -3.27 -7.37 -8.48
CA MET A 1 -3.32 -6.01 -9.09
C MET A 1 -1.89 -5.53 -9.29
N ARG A 2 -1.57 -4.78 -10.35
CA ARG A 2 -0.20 -4.31 -10.61
C ARG A 2 -0.14 -2.78 -10.63
N ILE A 3 0.87 -2.20 -9.98
CA ILE A 3 1.17 -0.77 -9.99
C ILE A 3 2.64 -0.62 -10.39
N GLY A 4 2.89 -0.15 -11.62
CA GLY A 4 4.25 -0.16 -12.19
C GLY A 4 4.83 -1.59 -12.24
N ASP A 5 5.99 -1.77 -11.62
CA ASP A 5 6.71 -3.04 -11.46
C ASP A 5 6.37 -3.79 -10.16
N ALA A 6 5.44 -3.27 -9.36
CA ALA A 6 4.99 -3.90 -8.12
C ALA A 6 3.64 -4.63 -8.32
N GLU A 7 3.52 -5.80 -7.71
CA GLU A 7 2.32 -6.62 -7.67
C GLU A 7 1.72 -6.64 -6.26
N LEU A 8 0.40 -6.45 -6.20
CA LEU A 8 -0.42 -6.34 -5.01
C LEU A 8 -1.57 -7.36 -5.13
N PRO A 9 -1.40 -8.57 -4.59
CA PRO A 9 -2.44 -9.59 -4.62
C PRO A 9 -3.61 -9.17 -3.72
N VAL A 10 -4.83 -9.28 -4.24
CA VAL A 10 -6.05 -8.97 -3.47
C VAL A 10 -6.25 -10.02 -2.38
N SER A 11 -6.74 -9.59 -1.22
CA SER A 11 -6.94 -10.40 -0.02
C SER A 11 -5.63 -10.98 0.54
N LYS A 12 -4.50 -10.33 0.25
CA LYS A 12 -3.20 -10.64 0.84
C LYS A 12 -2.58 -9.38 1.45
N ASN A 13 -1.69 -9.61 2.40
CA ASN A 13 -0.87 -8.62 3.08
C ASN A 13 0.55 -8.59 2.50
N ILE A 14 0.71 -8.80 1.19
CA ILE A 14 2.04 -8.84 0.56
C ILE A 14 2.13 -7.91 -0.64
N LEU A 15 3.32 -7.39 -0.88
CA LEU A 15 3.73 -6.69 -2.10
C LEU A 15 4.89 -7.46 -2.73
N ILE A 16 4.83 -7.67 -4.05
CA ILE A 16 5.88 -8.35 -4.79
C ILE A 16 6.50 -7.34 -5.75
N LYS A 17 7.78 -7.02 -5.61
CA LYS A 17 8.48 -6.05 -6.46
C LYS A 17 9.84 -6.59 -6.85
N ASN A 18 10.14 -6.64 -8.15
CA ASN A 18 11.40 -7.22 -8.68
C ASN A 18 11.72 -8.62 -8.13
N GLY A 19 10.69 -9.46 -7.89
CA GLY A 19 10.87 -10.81 -7.32
C GLY A 19 11.08 -10.86 -5.80
N VAL A 20 11.17 -9.71 -5.12
CA VAL A 20 11.19 -9.62 -3.65
C VAL A 20 9.75 -9.53 -3.13
N THR A 21 9.45 -10.24 -2.05
CA THR A 21 8.14 -10.18 -1.38
C THR A 21 8.29 -9.45 -0.05
N ASP A 22 7.57 -8.35 0.11
CA ASP A 22 7.48 -7.56 1.34
C ASP A 22 6.11 -7.80 2.00
N GLU A 23 6.10 -8.03 3.31
CA GLU A 23 4.87 -8.10 4.09
C GLU A 23 4.40 -6.69 4.45
N LEU A 24 3.10 -6.43 4.31
CA LEU A 24 2.47 -5.14 4.51
C LEU A 24 1.78 -5.08 5.87
N GLU A 25 1.82 -3.91 6.51
CA GLU A 25 0.94 -3.59 7.65
C GLU A 25 -0.49 -3.29 7.16
N GLY A 26 -1.16 -4.33 6.65
CA GLY A 26 -2.54 -4.30 6.16
C GLY A 26 -2.76 -5.17 4.94
N THR A 27 -4.03 -5.35 4.57
CA THR A 27 -4.44 -6.23 3.46
C THR A 27 -4.98 -5.41 2.30
N VAL A 28 -4.66 -5.82 1.08
CA VAL A 28 -5.28 -5.26 -0.13
C VAL A 28 -6.71 -5.78 -0.24
N VAL A 29 -7.71 -4.89 -0.27
CA VAL A 29 -9.13 -5.26 -0.28
C VAL A 29 -9.80 -4.74 -1.54
N TYR A 30 -10.53 -5.61 -2.25
CA TYR A 30 -11.41 -5.20 -3.35
C TYR A 30 -12.85 -5.08 -2.85
N ALA A 31 -13.45 -3.90 -3.01
CA ALA A 31 -14.84 -3.63 -2.67
C ALA A 31 -15.70 -3.65 -3.96
N PRO A 32 -16.42 -4.75 -4.25
CA PRO A 32 -17.14 -4.93 -5.52
C PRO A 32 -18.29 -3.94 -5.69
N VAL A 33 -18.94 -3.55 -4.59
CA VAL A 33 -20.07 -2.59 -4.59
C VAL A 33 -19.67 -1.20 -5.10
N THR A 34 -18.40 -0.82 -4.94
CA THR A 34 -17.87 0.46 -5.42
C THR A 34 -16.92 0.32 -6.61
N GLY A 35 -16.53 -0.92 -6.97
CA GLY A 35 -15.48 -1.19 -7.96
C GLY A 35 -14.10 -0.63 -7.58
N LYS A 36 -13.83 -0.45 -6.28
CA LYS A 36 -12.59 0.18 -5.77
C LYS A 36 -11.72 -0.84 -5.07
N VAL A 37 -10.41 -0.63 -5.15
CA VAL A 37 -9.40 -1.37 -4.40
C VAL A 37 -8.81 -0.45 -3.34
N TYR A 38 -8.80 -0.93 -2.09
CA TYR A 38 -8.18 -0.29 -0.95
C TYR A 38 -6.82 -0.95 -0.72
N ILE A 39 -5.77 -0.14 -0.62
CA ILE A 39 -4.40 -0.59 -0.40
C ILE A 39 -3.86 0.05 0.89
N PRO A 40 -2.98 -0.64 1.63
CA PRO A 40 -2.26 -0.05 2.76
C PRO A 40 -1.49 1.19 2.32
N ALA A 41 -1.47 2.24 3.15
CA ALA A 41 -0.79 3.50 2.82
C ALA A 41 0.72 3.31 2.60
N GLU A 42 1.33 2.33 3.29
CA GLU A 42 2.74 1.97 3.15
C GLU A 42 3.10 1.57 1.71
N VAL A 43 2.20 0.88 1.00
CA VAL A 43 2.39 0.49 -0.41
C VAL A 43 2.79 1.67 -1.27
N ILE A 44 2.26 2.85 -0.99
CA ILE A 44 2.55 4.02 -1.81
C ILE A 44 3.99 4.49 -1.60
N SER A 45 4.53 4.38 -0.38
CA SER A 45 5.95 4.65 -0.11
C SER A 45 6.86 3.60 -0.78
N LEU A 46 6.47 2.32 -0.77
CA LEU A 46 7.23 1.21 -1.36
C LEU A 46 7.26 1.26 -2.89
N VAL A 47 6.15 1.63 -3.52
CA VAL A 47 6.04 1.70 -4.99
C VAL A 47 6.68 2.96 -5.54
N ASN A 48 6.42 4.12 -4.94
CA ASN A 48 6.81 5.41 -5.50
C ASN A 48 8.27 5.81 -5.21
N GLY A 49 8.99 5.03 -4.39
CA GLY A 49 10.38 5.35 -3.98
C GLY A 49 10.54 6.67 -3.21
N ALA A 50 9.42 7.33 -2.91
CA ALA A 50 9.37 8.70 -2.41
C ALA A 50 8.37 8.77 -1.26
N LYS A 51 8.85 9.31 -0.13
CA LYS A 51 8.11 9.55 1.11
C LYS A 51 6.75 10.17 0.82
N PHE A 52 5.70 9.55 1.36
CA PHE A 52 4.40 10.19 1.46
C PHE A 52 4.53 11.46 2.32
N ASN A 53 4.49 12.65 1.71
CA ASN A 53 4.39 13.93 2.44
C ASN A 53 2.94 14.20 2.90
N GLY A 54 2.18 13.15 3.17
CA GLY A 54 0.74 13.18 3.46
C GLY A 54 0.37 13.05 4.94
N ILE A 55 1.32 12.79 5.83
CA ILE A 55 1.08 12.87 7.27
C ILE A 55 1.77 14.13 7.77
N LYS A 56 1.04 15.25 7.80
CA LYS A 56 1.35 16.27 8.81
C LYS A 56 1.22 15.56 10.14
N LYS A 57 2.34 15.38 10.83
CA LYS A 57 2.40 14.88 12.20
C LYS A 57 1.51 15.77 13.07
N ALA A 58 0.27 15.35 13.28
CA ALA A 58 -0.63 15.88 14.29
C ALA A 58 -0.65 14.85 15.42
N ALA A 59 0.25 15.06 16.38
CA ALA A 59 0.24 14.52 17.74
C ALA A 59 1.36 15.29 18.45
N GLU A 60 1.08 16.52 18.88
CA GLU A 60 0.51 16.90 20.18
C GLU A 60 1.54 16.96 21.30
N ALA A 61 1.37 18.03 22.08
CA ALA A 61 2.28 18.62 23.01
C ALA A 61 2.49 17.80 24.29
N ALA A 62 3.72 17.86 24.82
CA ALA A 62 4.01 17.98 26.25
C ALA A 62 5.41 18.58 26.39
#